data_AF-A0A135VEE7-F1
#
_entry.id   AF-A0A135VEE7-F1
#
_cell.length_a   1.000
_cell.length_b   1.000
_cell.length_c   1.000
_cell.angle_alpha   90.00
_cell.angle_beta   90.00
_cell.angle_gamma   90.00
#
_symmetry.space_group_name_H-M   'P 1'
#
loop_
_entity.id
_entity.type
_entity.pdbx_description
1 polymer ?
#
loop_
_entity_poly.entity_id
_entity_poly.type
_entity_poly.pdbx_seq_one_letter_code
_entity_poly.pdbx_strand_id
1 'polypeptide(L)'
;FFMLAQVYIGPALIPGLMAVGLIVLAIGSVKLIGESLTRTEIIGITLIMAAIFTITFSELVIDIVVFDFLETGFLMRVAIFTFAIIAMILVLEASHRRWIKIRAVARALISGLFIAMTNYWIAVLLATIVHVFEGTFVLLELGLFAISAVILVLDNIFALGALQSAFLSGQANLIIPIQQVPIQITPGFVFLLMFLLPAPSVLSLILFFAGVGMIVMSSFLLGRRQVALESIK
;
A
#
# COMPACT_ATOMS: atom_id res chain seq x y z
N PHE A 1 -2.55 -1.22 17.76
CA PHE A 1 -1.34 -0.38 17.55
C PHE A 1 -1.41 0.38 16.23
N PHE A 2 -1.62 -0.26 15.07
CA PHE A 2 -1.70 0.41 13.76
C PHE A 2 -2.79 1.49 13.65
N MET A 3 -4.02 1.22 14.09
CA MET A 3 -5.10 2.24 14.09
C MET A 3 -4.79 3.44 14.99
N LEU A 4 -4.19 3.20 16.17
CA LEU A 4 -3.74 4.27 17.05
C LEU A 4 -2.63 5.10 16.39
N ALA A 5 -1.68 4.44 15.71
CA ALA A 5 -0.66 5.13 14.93
C ALA A 5 -1.30 5.99 13.83
N GLN A 6 -2.33 5.50 13.11
CA GLN A 6 -3.02 6.29 12.08
C GLN A 6 -3.63 7.57 12.63
N VAL A 7 -4.21 7.52 13.83
CA VAL A 7 -4.79 8.69 14.49
C VAL A 7 -3.72 9.68 14.94
N TYR A 8 -2.62 9.22 15.55
CA TYR A 8 -1.63 10.11 16.17
C TYR A 8 -0.49 10.55 15.26
N ILE A 9 -0.14 9.73 14.27
CA ILE A 9 1.02 9.91 13.39
C ILE A 9 0.56 10.24 11.96
N GLY A 10 -0.69 9.94 11.62
CA GLY A 10 -1.25 10.16 10.30
C GLY A 10 -0.90 9.04 9.30
N PRO A 11 -1.75 8.83 8.27
CA PRO A 11 -1.57 7.75 7.30
C PRO A 11 -0.32 7.91 6.42
N ALA A 12 0.29 9.10 6.37
CA ALA A 12 1.46 9.38 5.54
C ALA A 12 2.80 8.95 6.17
N LEU A 13 2.93 9.01 7.50
CA LEU A 13 4.18 8.72 8.22
C LEU A 13 4.32 7.23 8.59
N ILE A 14 3.21 6.51 8.69
CA ILE A 14 3.19 5.08 9.07
C ILE A 14 3.85 4.17 8.02
N PRO A 15 3.62 4.37 6.70
CA PRO A 15 4.36 3.64 5.68
C PRO A 15 5.88 3.81 5.81
N GLY A 16 6.34 4.97 6.30
CA GLY A 16 7.73 5.26 6.68
C GLY A 16 8.25 4.39 7.82
N LEU A 17 7.48 4.27 8.90
CA LEU A 17 7.82 3.39 10.02
C LEU A 17 7.79 1.91 9.63
N MET A 18 6.85 1.50 8.77
CA MET A 18 6.78 0.14 8.25
C MET A 18 8.00 -0.23 7.39
N ALA A 19 8.69 0.75 6.80
CA ALA A 19 9.93 0.51 6.05
C ALA A 19 11.09 -0.02 6.92
N VAL A 20 11.05 0.18 8.24
CA VAL A 20 12.00 -0.50 9.14
C VAL A 20 11.82 -2.02 9.07
N GLY A 21 10.57 -2.48 8.90
CA GLY A 21 10.26 -3.89 8.68
C GLY A 21 10.91 -4.46 7.42
N LEU A 22 11.03 -3.67 6.34
CA LEU A 22 11.74 -4.08 5.12
C LEU A 22 13.23 -4.39 5.40
N ILE A 23 13.90 -3.55 6.19
CA ILE A 23 15.32 -3.72 6.53
C ILE A 23 15.51 -5.01 7.33
N VAL A 24 14.66 -5.20 8.36
CA VAL A 24 14.70 -6.39 9.21
C VAL A 24 14.43 -7.64 8.39
N LEU A 25 13.50 -7.61 7.45
CA LEU A 25 13.19 -8.75 6.58
C LEU A 25 14.32 -9.04 5.59
N ALA A 26 14.96 -8.03 5.02
CA ALA A 26 16.10 -8.21 4.13
C ALA A 26 17.30 -8.85 4.86
N ILE A 27 17.63 -8.38 6.07
CA ILE A 27 18.69 -8.97 6.90
C ILE A 27 18.27 -10.37 7.39
N GLY A 28 17.01 -10.50 7.78
CA GLY A 28 16.43 -11.74 8.28
C GLY A 28 16.42 -12.85 7.24
N SER A 29 16.12 -12.54 5.97
CA SER A 29 16.12 -13.55 4.91
C SER A 29 17.52 -14.08 4.62
N VAL A 30 18.55 -13.22 4.68
CA VAL A 30 19.95 -13.65 4.58
C VAL A 30 20.33 -14.57 5.74
N LYS A 31 19.98 -14.19 6.97
CA LYS A 31 20.41 -14.93 8.17
C LYS A 31 19.64 -16.22 8.41
N LEU A 32 18.32 -16.23 8.16
CA LEU A 32 17.43 -17.33 8.51
C LEU A 32 17.17 -18.28 7.35
N ILE A 33 17.07 -17.76 6.12
CA ILE A 33 16.72 -18.53 4.92
C ILE A 33 17.98 -18.86 4.11
N GLY A 34 19.09 -18.14 4.34
CA GLY A 34 20.34 -18.32 3.60
C GLY A 34 20.31 -17.71 2.20
N GLU A 35 19.39 -16.78 1.93
CA GLU A 35 19.36 -16.03 0.68
C GLU A 35 20.62 -15.15 0.57
N SER A 36 21.19 -15.01 -0.64
CA SER A 36 22.28 -14.05 -0.88
C SER A 36 21.72 -12.80 -1.52
N LEU A 37 22.09 -11.64 -0.98
CA LEU A 37 21.72 -10.35 -1.56
C LEU A 37 22.71 -9.95 -2.65
N THR A 38 22.23 -9.79 -3.87
CA THR A 38 23.02 -9.25 -4.97
C THR A 38 23.15 -7.72 -4.84
N ARG A 39 24.15 -7.13 -5.51
CA ARG A 39 24.32 -5.66 -5.51
C ARG A 39 23.08 -4.94 -6.04
N THR A 40 22.41 -5.51 -7.04
CA THR A 40 21.18 -4.96 -7.62
C THR A 40 20.01 -4.99 -6.62
N GLU A 41 19.90 -6.05 -5.83
CA GLU A 41 18.89 -6.16 -4.76
C GLU A 41 19.12 -5.11 -3.67
N ILE A 42 20.38 -4.93 -3.24
CA ILE A 42 20.75 -3.90 -2.26
C ILE A 42 20.38 -2.51 -2.80
N ILE A 43 20.77 -2.18 -4.04
CA ILE A 43 20.44 -0.89 -4.67
C ILE A 43 18.92 -0.69 -4.71
N GLY A 44 18.16 -1.70 -5.11
CA GLY A 44 16.70 -1.61 -5.16
C GLY A 44 16.09 -1.37 -3.77
N ILE A 45 16.49 -2.13 -2.75
CA ILE A 45 16.01 -1.95 -1.38
C ILE A 45 16.35 -0.56 -0.85
N THR A 46 17.59 -0.11 -1.03
CA THR A 46 18.02 1.25 -0.64
C THR A 46 17.22 2.32 -1.37
N LEU A 47 16.93 2.13 -2.66
CA LEU A 47 16.15 3.09 -3.44
C LEU A 47 14.69 3.16 -2.95
N ILE A 48 14.07 2.04 -2.58
CA ILE A 48 12.74 2.03 -1.94
C ILE A 48 12.79 2.76 -0.60
N MET A 49 13.80 2.50 0.23
CA MET A 49 13.92 3.21 1.51
C MET A 49 14.05 4.71 1.32
N ALA A 50 14.95 5.15 0.43
CA ALA A 50 15.12 6.56 0.11
C ALA A 50 13.81 7.18 -0.38
N ALA A 51 13.09 6.48 -1.25
CA ALA A 51 11.80 6.91 -1.74
C ALA A 51 10.75 7.08 -0.64
N ILE A 52 10.68 6.12 0.29
CA ILE A 52 9.76 6.19 1.41
C ILE A 52 10.08 7.41 2.28
N PHE A 53 11.36 7.68 2.56
CA PHE A 53 11.75 8.90 3.26
C PHE A 53 11.32 10.15 2.47
N THR A 54 11.58 10.21 1.17
CA THR A 54 11.20 11.35 0.33
C THR A 54 9.69 11.59 0.32
N ILE A 55 8.87 10.53 0.23
CA ILE A 55 7.40 10.62 0.32
C ILE A 55 6.98 11.07 1.72
N THR A 56 7.61 10.55 2.77
CA THR A 56 7.33 10.94 4.16
C THR A 56 7.60 12.45 4.35
N PHE A 57 8.70 12.97 3.82
CA PHE A 57 9.05 14.40 3.83
C PHE A 57 8.19 15.27 2.90
N SER A 58 7.30 14.68 2.09
CA SER A 58 6.37 15.46 1.29
C SER A 58 5.24 16.10 2.11
N GLU A 59 5.04 15.65 3.36
CA GLU A 59 4.04 16.20 4.28
C GLU A 59 2.59 16.13 3.75
N LEU A 60 2.31 15.20 2.83
CA LEU A 60 0.95 14.94 2.34
C LEU A 60 0.12 14.22 3.40
N VAL A 61 -0.30 14.95 4.44
CA VAL A 61 -1.04 14.43 5.60
C VAL A 61 -2.53 14.75 5.47
N ILE A 62 -3.37 13.73 5.64
CA ILE A 62 -4.83 13.87 5.65
C ILE A 62 -5.27 14.07 7.09
N ASP A 63 -5.91 15.20 7.38
CA ASP A 63 -6.60 15.40 8.66
C ASP A 63 -8.00 14.77 8.60
N ILE A 64 -8.15 13.65 9.31
CA ILE A 64 -9.37 12.83 9.33
C ILE A 64 -10.42 13.45 10.26
N VAL A 65 -10.05 14.34 11.20
CA VAL A 65 -10.97 14.84 12.22
C VAL A 65 -11.89 15.93 11.68
N VAL A 66 -11.43 16.70 10.70
CA VAL A 66 -12.13 17.88 10.18
C VAL A 66 -12.87 17.60 8.87
N PHE A 67 -12.62 16.45 8.24
CA PHE A 67 -13.13 16.15 6.91
C PHE A 67 -14.58 15.64 6.96
N ASP A 68 -15.44 16.13 6.06
CA ASP A 68 -16.81 15.64 5.92
C ASP A 68 -16.83 14.36 5.04
N PHE A 69 -16.94 13.20 5.70
CA PHE A 69 -16.98 11.89 5.04
C PHE A 69 -18.32 11.57 4.38
N LEU A 70 -19.37 12.38 4.61
CA LEU A 70 -20.69 12.19 4.03
C LEU A 70 -20.90 13.02 2.76
N GLU A 71 -19.93 13.86 2.39
CA GLU A 71 -19.92 14.62 1.15
C GLU A 71 -20.08 13.69 -0.05
N THR A 72 -21.12 13.91 -0.87
CA THR A 72 -21.48 13.00 -1.96
C THR A 72 -20.36 12.85 -3.00
N GLY A 73 -19.64 13.94 -3.30
CA GLY A 73 -18.48 13.90 -4.19
C GLY A 73 -17.35 13.05 -3.61
N PHE A 74 -17.06 13.14 -2.31
CA PHE A 74 -16.07 12.30 -1.64
C PHE A 74 -16.45 10.83 -1.74
N LEU A 75 -17.70 10.47 -1.44
CA LEU A 75 -18.18 9.09 -1.55
C LEU A 75 -18.06 8.56 -2.99
N MET A 76 -18.38 9.38 -4.00
CA MET A 76 -18.17 9.03 -5.40
C MET A 76 -16.69 8.81 -5.73
N ARG A 77 -15.79 9.66 -5.23
CA ARG A 77 -14.34 9.51 -5.43
C ARG A 77 -13.81 8.25 -4.75
N VAL A 78 -14.25 7.94 -3.53
CA VAL A 78 -13.94 6.68 -2.82
C VAL A 78 -14.39 5.48 -3.65
N ALA A 79 -15.62 5.50 -4.17
CA ALA A 79 -16.14 4.41 -5.01
C ALA A 79 -15.33 4.22 -6.30
N ILE A 80 -15.00 5.30 -7.01
CA ILE A 80 -14.18 5.26 -8.23
C ILE A 80 -12.78 4.70 -7.92
N PHE A 81 -12.15 5.18 -6.83
CA PHE A 81 -10.81 4.75 -6.45
C PHE A 81 -10.78 3.28 -6.02
N THR A 82 -11.80 2.84 -5.28
CA THR A 82 -12.02 1.43 -4.91
C THR A 82 -12.16 0.56 -6.16
N PHE A 83 -13.01 0.99 -7.10
CA PHE A 83 -13.21 0.26 -8.36
C PHE A 83 -11.92 0.18 -9.19
N ALA A 84 -11.15 1.27 -9.26
CA ALA A 84 -9.87 1.29 -9.97
C ALA A 84 -8.86 0.30 -9.36
N ILE A 85 -8.77 0.23 -8.03
CA ILE A 85 -7.91 -0.74 -7.34
C ILE A 85 -8.37 -2.17 -7.62
N ILE A 86 -9.67 -2.45 -7.51
CA ILE A 86 -10.22 -3.77 -7.82
C ILE A 86 -9.94 -4.15 -9.28
N ALA A 87 -10.10 -3.23 -10.22
CA ALA A 87 -9.79 -3.47 -11.63
C ALA A 87 -8.30 -3.83 -11.83
N MET A 88 -7.38 -3.11 -11.18
CA MET A 88 -5.95 -3.44 -11.20
C MET A 88 -5.67 -4.83 -10.60
N ILE A 89 -6.31 -5.18 -9.48
CA ILE A 89 -6.20 -6.51 -8.87
C ILE A 89 -6.66 -7.58 -9.84
N LEU A 90 -7.82 -7.40 -10.49
CA LEU A 90 -8.36 -8.36 -11.46
C LEU A 90 -7.45 -8.52 -12.68
N VAL A 91 -6.87 -7.43 -13.19
CA VAL A 91 -5.89 -7.47 -14.28
C VAL A 91 -4.65 -8.27 -13.88
N LEU A 92 -4.12 -8.05 -12.67
CA LEU A 92 -2.97 -8.80 -12.16
C LEU A 92 -3.31 -10.28 -11.91
N GLU A 93 -4.50 -10.57 -11.40
CA GLU A 93 -5.00 -11.93 -11.17
C GLU A 93 -5.14 -12.68 -12.50
N ALA A 94 -5.71 -12.04 -13.53
CA ALA A 94 -5.81 -12.62 -14.86
C ALA A 94 -4.42 -12.81 -15.51
N SER A 95 -3.50 -11.86 -15.30
CA SER A 95 -2.16 -11.89 -15.89
C SER A 95 -1.30 -13.02 -15.35
N HIS A 96 -1.28 -13.25 -14.02
CA HIS A 96 -0.45 -14.32 -13.47
C HIS A 96 -0.93 -15.71 -13.84
N ARG A 97 -2.24 -15.89 -14.12
CA ARG A 97 -2.79 -17.20 -14.53
C ARG A 97 -2.27 -17.59 -15.91
N ARG A 98 -1.99 -16.59 -16.74
CA ARG A 98 -1.45 -16.78 -18.07
C ARG A 98 0.06 -16.94 -18.04
N TRP A 99 0.77 -16.16 -17.22
CA TRP A 99 2.23 -16.03 -17.28
C TRP A 99 2.88 -16.49 -15.97
N ILE A 100 3.37 -17.74 -15.96
CA ILE A 100 4.04 -18.35 -14.81
C ILE A 100 5.27 -17.54 -14.35
N LYS A 101 5.95 -16.86 -15.29
CA LYS A 101 7.19 -16.10 -15.07
C LYS A 101 7.05 -14.81 -14.24
N ILE A 102 5.83 -14.34 -14.00
CA ILE A 102 5.58 -13.11 -13.22
C ILE A 102 4.74 -13.41 -11.97
N ARG A 103 4.65 -14.68 -11.57
CA ARG A 103 3.63 -15.13 -10.63
C ARG A 103 3.87 -14.55 -9.24
N ALA A 104 5.10 -14.57 -8.72
CA ALA A 104 5.37 -14.02 -7.39
C ALA A 104 5.27 -12.49 -7.41
N VAL A 105 5.76 -11.84 -8.47
CA VAL A 105 5.67 -10.37 -8.65
C VAL A 105 4.21 -9.92 -8.66
N ALA A 106 3.37 -10.55 -9.48
CA ALA A 106 1.95 -10.21 -9.57
C ALA A 106 1.22 -10.44 -8.24
N ARG A 107 1.48 -11.56 -7.55
CA ARG A 107 0.89 -11.84 -6.23
C ARG A 107 1.36 -10.85 -5.16
N ALA A 108 2.62 -10.43 -5.19
CA ALA A 108 3.15 -9.40 -4.30
C ALA A 108 2.45 -8.05 -4.52
N LEU A 109 2.27 -7.64 -5.79
CA LEU A 109 1.55 -6.42 -6.14
C LEU A 109 0.07 -6.49 -5.75
N ILE A 110 -0.60 -7.62 -5.98
CA ILE A 110 -1.99 -7.84 -5.52
C ILE A 110 -2.09 -7.67 -4.01
N SER A 111 -1.19 -8.30 -3.25
CA SER A 111 -1.16 -8.16 -1.80
C SER A 111 -0.99 -6.69 -1.38
N GLY A 112 -0.06 -5.98 -2.01
CA GLY A 112 0.17 -4.58 -1.73
C GLY A 112 -1.01 -3.68 -2.10
N LEU A 113 -1.76 -3.99 -3.15
CA LEU A 113 -2.98 -3.27 -3.52
C LEU A 113 -4.11 -3.46 -2.50
N PHE A 114 -4.29 -4.67 -1.96
CA PHE A 114 -5.23 -4.90 -0.86
C PHE A 114 -4.84 -4.14 0.41
N ILE A 115 -3.54 -4.11 0.77
CA ILE A 115 -3.07 -3.32 1.93
C ILE A 115 -3.23 -1.82 1.67
N ALA A 116 -2.95 -1.36 0.46
CA ALA A 116 -3.20 0.02 0.08
C ALA A 116 -4.68 0.40 0.19
N MET A 117 -5.58 -0.53 -0.16
CA MET A 117 -7.03 -0.35 0.00
C MET A 117 -7.44 -0.27 1.46
N THR A 118 -6.90 -1.17 2.29
CA THR A 118 -7.06 -1.13 3.75
C THR A 118 -6.67 0.24 4.32
N ASN A 119 -5.56 0.82 3.86
CA ASN A 119 -5.04 2.06 4.43
C ASN A 119 -6.00 3.25 4.33
N TYR A 120 -6.74 3.42 3.23
CA TYR A 120 -7.70 4.53 3.13
C TYR A 120 -9.10 4.17 3.62
N TRP A 121 -9.53 2.90 3.52
CA TRP A 121 -10.81 2.47 4.11
C TRP A 121 -10.81 2.53 5.64
N ILE A 122 -9.63 2.44 6.29
CA ILE A 122 -9.53 2.73 7.72
C ILE A 122 -9.94 4.17 8.04
N ALA A 123 -9.64 5.15 7.20
CA ALA A 123 -10.06 6.53 7.46
C ALA A 123 -11.59 6.64 7.49
N VAL A 124 -12.29 5.98 6.54
CA VAL A 124 -13.76 5.93 6.49
C VAL A 124 -14.33 5.19 7.71
N LEU A 125 -13.70 4.09 8.12
CA LEU A 125 -14.10 3.38 9.34
C LEU A 125 -13.92 4.27 10.58
N LEU A 126 -12.77 4.94 10.73
CA LEU A 126 -12.48 5.80 11.88
C LEU A 126 -13.42 7.01 11.94
N ALA A 127 -13.82 7.56 10.80
CA ALA A 127 -14.78 8.66 10.74
C ALA A 127 -16.18 8.24 11.24
N THR A 128 -16.56 6.97 11.06
CA THR A 128 -17.90 6.48 11.39
C THR A 128 -17.96 5.73 12.73
N ILE A 129 -16.83 5.21 13.22
CA ILE A 129 -16.80 4.34 14.41
C ILE A 129 -17.29 5.07 15.67
N VAL A 130 -16.91 6.32 15.88
CA VAL A 130 -17.30 7.07 17.09
C VAL A 130 -18.81 7.25 17.12
N HIS A 131 -19.41 7.73 16.04
CA HIS A 131 -20.86 7.94 15.97
C HIS A 131 -21.67 6.64 16.10
N VAL A 132 -21.18 5.54 15.51
CA VAL A 132 -21.85 4.24 15.61
C VAL A 132 -21.82 3.70 17.05
N PHE A 133 -20.67 3.78 17.73
CA PHE A 133 -20.55 3.27 19.10
C PHE A 133 -21.18 4.18 20.15
N GLU A 134 -21.28 5.50 19.91
CA GLU A 134 -21.99 6.45 20.77
C GLU A 134 -23.51 6.45 20.54
N GLY A 135 -23.99 5.81 19.47
CA GLY A 135 -25.42 5.77 19.13
C GLY A 135 -25.96 7.08 18.53
N THR A 136 -25.07 7.98 18.11
CA THR A 136 -25.39 9.28 17.49
C THR A 136 -25.41 9.23 15.96
N PHE A 137 -25.23 8.05 15.38
CA PHE A 137 -25.09 7.85 13.94
C PHE A 137 -26.35 8.15 13.12
N VAL A 138 -26.13 8.54 11.86
CA VAL A 138 -27.16 8.48 10.81
C VAL A 138 -27.09 7.17 10.03
N LEU A 139 -28.17 6.80 9.34
CA LEU A 139 -28.26 5.51 8.61
C LEU A 139 -27.13 5.32 7.58
N LEU A 140 -26.69 6.40 6.94
CA LEU A 140 -25.59 6.37 5.98
C LEU A 140 -24.25 6.03 6.66
N GLU A 141 -23.98 6.57 7.84
CA GLU A 141 -22.77 6.26 8.62
C GLU A 141 -22.75 4.81 9.07
N LEU A 142 -23.90 4.26 9.49
CA LEU A 142 -24.02 2.85 9.82
C LEU A 142 -23.71 1.96 8.60
N GLY A 143 -24.22 2.34 7.42
CA GLY A 143 -23.93 1.65 6.16
C GLY A 143 -22.44 1.70 5.80
N LEU A 144 -21.83 2.88 5.88
CA LEU A 144 -20.40 3.08 5.62
C LEU A 144 -19.53 2.32 6.62
N PHE A 145 -19.89 2.32 7.90
CA PHE A 145 -19.22 1.55 8.94
C PHE A 145 -19.24 0.05 8.62
N ALA A 146 -20.41 -0.50 8.30
CA ALA A 146 -20.57 -1.91 7.97
C ALA A 146 -19.78 -2.30 6.71
N ILE A 147 -19.86 -1.50 5.65
CA ILE A 147 -19.12 -1.73 4.39
C ILE A 147 -17.62 -1.66 4.65
N SER A 148 -17.14 -0.64 5.37
CA SER A 148 -15.73 -0.46 5.69
C SER A 148 -15.22 -1.64 6.50
N ALA A 149 -15.96 -2.09 7.51
CA ALA A 149 -15.57 -3.24 8.33
C ALA A 149 -15.43 -4.52 7.49
N VAL A 150 -16.38 -4.78 6.58
CA VAL A 150 -16.33 -5.95 5.69
C VAL A 150 -15.14 -5.85 4.73
N ILE A 151 -14.95 -4.72 4.07
CA ILE A 151 -13.82 -4.49 3.15
C ILE A 151 -12.49 -4.71 3.88
N LEU A 152 -12.33 -4.11 5.07
CA LEU A 152 -11.09 -4.22 5.82
C LEU A 152 -10.77 -5.67 6.23
N VAL A 153 -11.77 -6.44 6.66
CA VAL A 153 -11.57 -7.86 6.98
C VAL A 153 -11.18 -8.65 5.72
N LEU A 154 -11.91 -8.47 4.63
CA LEU A 154 -11.64 -9.18 3.37
C LEU A 154 -10.25 -8.83 2.82
N ASP A 155 -9.90 -7.55 2.79
CA ASP A 155 -8.62 -7.06 2.28
C ASP A 155 -7.45 -7.65 3.05
N ASN A 156 -7.53 -7.73 4.37
CA ASN A 156 -6.47 -8.34 5.17
C ASN A 156 -6.32 -9.85 4.89
N ILE A 157 -7.44 -10.57 4.76
CA ILE A 157 -7.42 -12.01 4.41
C ILE A 157 -6.80 -12.21 3.03
N PHE A 158 -7.26 -11.46 2.02
CA PHE A 158 -6.75 -11.60 0.65
C PHE A 158 -5.33 -11.09 0.50
N ALA A 159 -4.94 -10.02 1.19
CA ALA A 159 -3.58 -9.51 1.23
C ALA A 159 -2.61 -10.57 1.76
N LEU A 160 -2.94 -11.19 2.89
CA LEU A 160 -2.11 -12.23 3.50
C LEU A 160 -2.05 -13.48 2.62
N GLY A 161 -3.18 -13.94 2.09
CA GLY A 161 -3.23 -15.09 1.19
C GLY A 161 -2.40 -14.86 -0.09
N ALA A 162 -2.50 -13.67 -0.69
CA ALA A 162 -1.70 -13.32 -1.86
C ALA A 162 -0.20 -13.24 -1.54
N LEU A 163 0.18 -12.68 -0.39
CA LEU A 163 1.59 -12.61 0.03
C LEU A 163 2.18 -13.99 0.31
N GLN A 164 1.46 -14.84 1.03
CA GLN A 164 1.87 -16.22 1.27
C GLN A 164 2.03 -16.98 -0.05
N SER A 165 1.09 -16.81 -0.98
CA SER A 165 1.22 -17.39 -2.32
C SER A 165 2.40 -16.83 -3.10
N ALA A 166 2.78 -15.56 -2.90
CA ALA A 166 3.98 -15.01 -3.51
C ALA A 166 5.23 -15.73 -2.98
N PHE A 167 5.36 -15.90 -1.66
CA PHE A 167 6.51 -16.56 -1.03
C PHE A 167 6.69 -18.03 -1.44
N LEU A 168 5.64 -18.72 -1.84
CA LEU A 168 5.75 -20.08 -2.40
C LEU A 168 6.52 -20.11 -3.74
N SER A 169 6.58 -18.99 -4.46
CA SER A 169 7.14 -18.92 -5.81
C SER A 169 8.29 -17.92 -5.96
N GLY A 170 8.58 -17.08 -4.96
CA GLY A 170 9.66 -16.10 -5.03
C GLY A 170 10.45 -15.91 -3.75
N GLN A 171 11.52 -15.13 -3.84
CA GLN A 171 12.42 -14.87 -2.72
C GLN A 171 11.89 -13.75 -1.84
N ALA A 172 12.08 -13.88 -0.52
CA ALA A 172 11.47 -12.97 0.42
C ALA A 172 12.06 -11.55 0.33
N ASN A 173 13.38 -11.47 0.11
CA ASN A 173 14.11 -10.22 -0.12
C ASN A 173 13.62 -9.42 -1.35
N LEU A 174 12.94 -10.05 -2.31
CA LEU A 174 12.40 -9.41 -3.52
C LEU A 174 10.91 -9.14 -3.41
N ILE A 175 10.14 -10.09 -2.86
CA ILE A 175 8.68 -9.99 -2.75
C ILE A 175 8.25 -8.84 -1.87
N ILE A 176 8.86 -8.68 -0.69
CA ILE A 176 8.44 -7.66 0.28
C ILE A 176 8.64 -6.25 -0.28
N PRO A 177 9.80 -5.88 -0.85
CA PRO A 177 9.94 -4.56 -1.48
C PRO A 177 8.95 -4.35 -2.65
N ILE A 178 8.67 -5.37 -3.46
CA ILE A 178 7.69 -5.26 -4.56
C ILE A 178 6.28 -4.99 -4.01
N GLN A 179 5.89 -5.67 -2.92
CA GLN A 179 4.60 -5.44 -2.25
C GLN A 179 4.46 -3.99 -1.76
N GLN A 180 5.56 -3.32 -1.40
CA GLN A 180 5.55 -1.95 -0.90
C GLN A 180 5.24 -0.92 -1.98
N VAL A 181 5.40 -1.26 -3.26
CA VAL A 181 5.13 -0.33 -4.37
C VAL A 181 3.73 0.29 -4.29
N PRO A 182 2.63 -0.48 -4.33
CA PRO A 182 1.29 0.07 -4.19
C PRO A 182 1.04 0.66 -2.79
N ILE A 183 1.59 0.09 -1.72
CA ILE A 183 1.39 0.55 -0.33
C ILE A 183 1.88 2.00 -0.16
N GLN A 184 3.00 2.35 -0.78
CA GLN A 184 3.66 3.64 -0.61
C GLN A 184 3.17 4.68 -1.63
N ILE A 185 2.80 4.25 -2.84
CA ILE A 185 2.32 5.15 -3.90
C ILE A 185 0.86 5.58 -3.68
N THR A 186 0.01 4.64 -3.25
CA THR A 186 -1.45 4.85 -3.19
C THR A 186 -1.86 5.98 -2.24
N PRO A 187 -1.31 6.12 -1.01
CA PRO A 187 -1.73 7.18 -0.09
C PRO A 187 -1.59 8.60 -0.66
N GLY A 188 -0.53 8.87 -1.43
CA GLY A 188 -0.36 10.18 -2.06
C GLY A 188 -1.37 10.43 -3.18
N PHE A 189 -1.75 9.41 -3.94
CA PHE A 189 -2.86 9.55 -4.90
C PHE A 189 -4.21 9.68 -4.21
N VAL A 190 -4.42 9.00 -3.07
CA VAL A 190 -5.62 9.19 -2.24
C VAL A 190 -5.70 10.64 -1.76
N PHE A 191 -4.61 11.21 -1.27
CA PHE A 191 -4.56 12.62 -0.86
C PHE A 191 -4.95 13.57 -2.02
N LEU A 192 -4.32 13.40 -3.19
CA LEU A 192 -4.49 14.32 -4.32
C LEU A 192 -5.80 14.14 -5.07
N LEU A 193 -6.28 12.89 -5.23
CA LEU A 193 -7.40 12.57 -6.12
C LEU A 193 -8.69 12.25 -5.35
N MET A 194 -8.60 11.62 -4.19
CA MET A 194 -9.78 11.21 -3.42
C MET A 194 -10.21 12.30 -2.44
N PHE A 195 -9.26 12.84 -1.68
CA PHE A 195 -9.53 13.94 -0.74
C PHE A 195 -9.44 15.33 -1.40
N LEU A 196 -8.86 15.44 -2.60
CA LEU A 196 -8.67 16.70 -3.33
C LEU A 196 -7.99 17.80 -2.49
N LEU A 197 -7.05 17.41 -1.63
CA LEU A 197 -6.36 18.34 -0.75
C LEU A 197 -5.25 19.08 -1.50
N PRO A 198 -5.07 20.39 -1.24
CA PRO A 198 -3.94 21.13 -1.79
C PRO A 198 -2.65 20.64 -1.14
N ALA A 199 -1.61 20.46 -1.95
CA ALA A 199 -0.28 20.16 -1.42
C ALA A 199 0.23 21.34 -0.57
N PRO A 200 0.92 21.09 0.55
CA PRO A 200 1.46 22.16 1.41
C PRO A 200 2.40 23.11 0.68
N SER A 201 3.16 22.59 -0.29
CA SER A 201 4.08 23.36 -1.12
C SER A 201 4.33 22.70 -2.47
N VAL A 202 4.93 23.44 -3.41
CA VAL A 202 5.42 22.85 -4.68
C VAL A 202 6.53 21.81 -4.41
N LEU A 203 7.35 22.04 -3.38
CA LEU A 203 8.39 21.11 -2.96
C LEU A 203 7.79 19.77 -2.53
N SER A 204 6.65 19.77 -1.82
CA SER A 204 5.91 18.56 -1.44
C SER A 204 5.57 17.70 -2.66
N LEU A 205 5.07 18.31 -3.73
CA LEU A 205 4.76 17.60 -4.98
C LEU A 205 6.03 17.04 -5.64
N ILE A 206 7.11 17.84 -5.70
CA ILE A 206 8.39 17.39 -6.26
C ILE A 206 8.91 16.17 -5.48
N LEU A 207 8.91 16.24 -4.16
CA LEU A 207 9.35 15.14 -3.28
C LEU A 207 8.48 13.89 -3.49
N PHE A 208 7.15 14.06 -3.53
CA PHE A 208 6.23 12.95 -3.77
C PHE A 208 6.51 12.27 -5.12
N PHE A 209 6.55 13.02 -6.23
CA PHE A 209 6.78 12.44 -7.56
C PHE A 209 8.20 11.87 -7.72
N ALA A 210 9.22 12.50 -7.11
CA ALA A 210 10.57 11.94 -7.06
C ALA A 210 10.59 10.60 -6.31
N GLY A 211 9.88 10.52 -5.18
CA GLY A 211 9.67 9.30 -4.42
C GLY A 211 8.99 8.20 -5.25
N VAL A 212 7.87 8.53 -5.90
CA VAL A 212 7.17 7.60 -6.81
C VAL A 212 8.12 7.11 -7.92
N GLY A 213 8.90 8.00 -8.53
CA GLY A 213 9.90 7.65 -9.53
C GLY A 213 10.94 6.65 -9.02
N MET A 214 11.46 6.87 -7.80
CA MET A 214 12.39 5.96 -7.16
C MET A 214 11.78 4.59 -6.84
N ILE A 215 10.52 4.53 -6.37
CA ILE A 215 9.79 3.27 -6.15
C ILE A 215 9.64 2.51 -7.46
N VAL A 216 9.24 3.20 -8.54
CA VAL A 216 9.07 2.57 -9.86
C VAL A 216 10.41 2.04 -10.39
N MET A 217 11.49 2.83 -10.31
CA MET A 217 12.82 2.37 -10.72
C MET A 217 13.27 1.14 -9.92
N SER A 218 13.07 1.16 -8.60
CA SER A 218 13.41 0.01 -7.75
C SER A 218 12.58 -1.22 -8.09
N SER A 219 11.27 -1.07 -8.29
CA SER A 219 10.38 -2.19 -8.60
C SER A 219 10.75 -2.86 -9.92
N PHE A 220 11.21 -2.09 -10.92
CA PHE A 220 11.76 -2.65 -12.14
C PHE A 220 13.04 -3.46 -11.91
N LEU A 221 13.98 -2.96 -11.10
CA LEU A 221 15.23 -3.67 -10.78
C LEU A 221 14.95 -5.00 -10.07
N LEU A 222 14.13 -4.96 -9.02
CA LEU A 222 13.79 -6.11 -8.19
C LEU A 222 12.88 -7.09 -8.94
N GLY A 223 11.88 -6.58 -9.66
CA GLY A 223 10.96 -7.37 -10.46
C GLY A 223 11.65 -8.14 -11.57
N ARG A 224 12.56 -7.51 -12.33
CA ARG A 224 13.34 -8.21 -13.37
C ARG A 224 14.18 -9.35 -12.80
N ARG A 225 14.78 -9.15 -11.62
CA ARG A 225 15.55 -10.18 -10.93
C ARG A 225 14.66 -11.35 -10.51
N GLN A 226 13.50 -11.07 -9.91
CA GLN A 226 12.53 -12.09 -9.52
C GLN A 226 12.03 -12.91 -10.71
N VAL A 227 11.68 -12.24 -11.82
CA VAL A 227 11.27 -12.91 -13.08
C VAL A 227 12.38 -13.79 -13.64
N ALA A 228 13.64 -13.35 -13.58
CA ALA A 228 14.76 -14.17 -14.02
C ALA A 228 14.91 -15.44 -13.16
N LEU A 229 14.72 -15.34 -11.85
CA LEU A 229 14.76 -16.50 -10.95
C LEU A 229 13.60 -17.47 -11.20
N GLU A 230 12.40 -16.96 -11.50
CA GLU A 230 11.24 -17.78 -11.88
C GLU A 230 11.43 -18.49 -13.23
N SER A 231 12.27 -17.96 -14.12
CA SER A 231 12.52 -18.58 -15.43
C SER A 231 13.50 -19.77 -15.40
N ILE A 232 14.21 -19.95 -14.28
CA ILE A 232 15.20 -21.04 -14.09
C ILE A 232 14.55 -22.25 -13.41
N LYS A 233 13.45 -22.06 -12.69
CA LYS A 233 12.66 -23.12 -12.04
C LYS A 233 11.62 -23.70 -12.99
#